data_AF-A0A2V6N4I6-F1
#
_entry.id   AF-A0A2V6N4I6-F1
#
_cell.length_a   1.000
_cell.length_b   1.000
_cell.length_c   1.000
_cell.angle_alpha   90.00
_cell.angle_beta   90.00
_cell.angle_gamma   90.00
#
_symmetry.space_group_name_H-M   'P 1'
#
loop_
_entity.id
_entity.type
_entity.pdbx_description
1 polymer ?
#
loop_
_entity_poly.entity_id
_entity_poly.type
_entity_poly.pdbx_seq_one_letter_code
_entity_poly.pdbx_strand_id
1 'polypeptide(L)' 'MRRALRELGEDKLLAQVFPKLNRNSRVVVGAGDDCAVVKFRGAKDWLLLKTDCVV' A
#
# COMPACT_ATOMS: atom_id res chain seq x y z
N MET A 1 7.46 24.18 -5.92
CA MET A 1 6.06 24.67 -5.92
C MET A 1 5.18 23.56 -5.36
N ARG A 2 4.35 23.79 -4.33
CA ARG A 2 3.41 22.77 -3.82
C ARG A 2 2.19 22.75 -4.74
N ARG A 3 1.83 21.57 -5.25
CA ARG A 3 0.63 21.34 -6.07
C ARG A 3 -0.52 20.88 -5.16
N ALA A 4 -1.74 21.31 -5.42
CA ALA A 4 -2.90 20.83 -4.66
C ALA A 4 -3.23 19.37 -5.03
N LEU A 5 -3.78 18.58 -4.10
CA LEU A 5 -4.13 17.17 -4.36
C LEU A 5 -5.13 17.02 -5.51
N ARG A 6 -6.13 17.90 -5.59
CA ARG A 6 -7.12 17.95 -6.69
C ARG A 6 -6.48 18.09 -8.07
N GLU A 7 -5.31 18.71 -8.16
CA GLU A 7 -4.59 18.92 -9.43
C GLU A 7 -3.62 17.78 -9.72
N LEU A 8 -3.18 17.04 -8.69
CA LEU A 8 -2.25 15.92 -8.81
C LEU A 8 -2.98 14.66 -9.30
N GLY A 9 -4.16 14.37 -8.75
CA GLY A 9 -4.89 13.13 -8.99
C GLY A 9 -4.39 11.95 -8.16
N GLU A 10 -5.23 10.93 -8.02
CA GLU A 10 -5.00 9.77 -7.15
C GLU A 10 -3.78 8.94 -7.57
N ASP A 11 -3.71 8.48 -8.81
CA ASP A 11 -2.62 7.61 -9.29
C ASP A 11 -1.24 8.23 -9.08
N LYS A 12 -1.12 9.52 -9.38
CA LYS A 12 0.15 10.26 -9.22
C LYS A 12 0.48 10.50 -7.75
N LEU A 13 -0.53 10.65 -6.90
CA LEU A 13 -0.34 10.71 -5.46
C LEU A 13 0.18 9.36 -4.93
N LEU A 14 -0.49 8.26 -5.28
CA LEU A 14 -0.10 6.91 -4.88
C LEU A 14 1.32 6.56 -5.34
N ALA A 15 1.67 6.88 -6.59
CA ALA A 15 3.03 6.71 -7.11
C ALA A 15 4.11 7.48 -6.33
N GLN A 16 3.76 8.62 -5.71
CA GLN A 16 4.67 9.37 -4.84
C GLN A 16 4.71 8.86 -3.40
N VAL A 17 3.66 8.18 -2.95
CA VAL A 17 3.51 7.65 -1.59
C VAL A 17 4.18 6.27 -1.47
N PHE A 18 3.89 5.33 -2.38
CA PHE A 18 4.36 3.95 -2.27
C PHE A 18 5.88 3.80 -2.04
N PRO A 19 6.77 4.52 -2.75
CA PRO A 19 8.21 4.38 -2.55
C PRO A 19 8.69 4.88 -1.17
N LYS A 20 7.89 5.71 -0.48
CA LYS A 20 8.22 6.30 0.82
C LYS A 20 7.69 5.49 2.00
N LEU A 21 6.91 4.43 1.74
CA LEU A 21 6.35 3.59 2.79
C LEU A 21 7.45 2.71 3.40
N ASN A 22 7.40 2.58 4.72
CA ASN A 22 8.30 1.70 5.45
C ASN A 22 8.10 0.25 4.99
N ARG A 23 9.20 -0.43 4.70
CA ARG A 23 9.20 -1.85 4.36
C ARG A 23 9.33 -2.67 5.63
N ASN A 24 8.37 -3.57 5.87
CA ASN A 24 8.47 -4.59 6.92
C ASN A 24 8.85 -5.92 6.26
N SER A 25 9.82 -6.64 6.81
CA SER A 25 10.29 -7.93 6.26
C SER A 25 9.22 -9.03 6.22
N ARG A 26 8.11 -8.84 6.93
CA ARG A 26 6.94 -9.73 6.91
C ARG A 26 6.00 -9.48 5.73
N VAL A 27 6.14 -8.34 5.05
CA VAL A 27 5.31 -7.99 3.90
C VAL A 27 5.98 -8.51 2.64
N VAL A 28 5.35 -9.48 1.98
CA VAL A 28 5.84 -10.11 0.75
C VAL A 28 5.48 -9.25 -0.47
N VAL A 29 4.24 -8.78 -0.50
CA VAL A 29 3.70 -7.85 -1.49
C VAL A 29 3.09 -6.68 -0.73
N GLY A 30 3.53 -5.47 -1.05
CA GLY A 30 3.16 -4.24 -0.33
C GLY A 30 2.14 -3.39 -1.08
N ALA A 31 2.06 -2.12 -0.69
CA ALA A 31 1.20 -1.15 -1.34
C ALA A 31 1.59 -0.94 -2.81
N GLY A 32 0.59 -0.83 -3.70
CA GLY A 32 0.75 -0.73 -5.14
C GLY A 32 0.35 -1.99 -5.91
N ASP A 33 0.02 -3.06 -5.19
CA ASP A 33 -0.70 -4.23 -5.69
C ASP A 33 -2.16 -4.21 -5.20
N ASP A 34 -2.96 -5.20 -5.59
CA ASP A 34 -4.38 -5.29 -5.26
C ASP A 34 -4.61 -5.43 -3.75
N CYS A 35 -3.74 -6.17 -3.05
CA CYS A 35 -3.75 -6.31 -1.60
C CYS A 35 -2.33 -6.53 -1.04
N ALA A 36 -2.16 -6.28 0.26
CA ALA A 36 -0.91 -6.59 0.94
C ALA A 36 -0.86 -8.06 1.35
N VAL A 37 0.21 -8.77 0.99
CA VAL A 37 0.45 -10.16 1.39
C VAL A 37 1.44 -10.18 2.56
N VAL A 38 1.04 -10.77 3.68
CA VAL A 38 1.84 -10.79 4.91
C VAL A 38 2.09 -12.22 5.37
N LYS A 39 3.35 -12.50 5.75
CA LYS A 39 3.78 -13.71 6.44
C LYS A 39 4.19 -13.38 7.87
N PHE A 40 3.55 -14.02 8.84
CA PHE A 40 3.94 -13.90 10.24
C PHE A 40 4.37 -15.25 10.81
N ARG A 41 5.07 -15.21 11.96
CA ARG A 41 5.66 -16.40 12.57
C ARG A 41 4.56 -17.40 12.94
N GLY A 42 4.70 -18.63 12.47
CA GLY A 42 3.73 -19.71 12.74
C GLY A 42 2.54 -19.75 11.79
N ALA A 43 2.42 -18.82 10.84
CA ALA A 43 1.37 -18.86 9.82
C ALA A 43 1.62 -20.02 8.85
N LYS A 44 0.61 -20.89 8.67
CA LYS A 44 0.61 -21.93 7.65
C LYS A 44 0.28 -21.36 6.27
N ASP A 45 -0.59 -20.35 6.25
CA ASP A 45 -1.07 -19.69 5.04
C ASP A 45 -0.66 -18.20 5.00
N TRP A 46 -0.85 -17.57 3.84
CA TRP A 46 -0.67 -16.13 3.69
C TRP A 46 -1.90 -15.36 4.17
N LEU A 47 -1.66 -14.20 4.78
CA LEU A 47 -2.71 -13.25 5.12
C LEU A 47 -2.77 -12.13 4.08
N LEU A 48 -3.95 -11.91 3.52
CA LEU A 48 -4.23 -10.81 2.60
C LEU A 48 -4.92 -9.69 3.36
N LEU A 49 -4.39 -8.47 3.26
CA LEU A 49 -4.95 -7.27 3.88
C LEU A 49 -5.31 -6.25 2.80
N LYS A 50 -6.56 -5.80 2.83
CA LYS A 50 -7.09 -4.74 1.96
C LYS A 50 -7.97 -3.81 2.79
N THR A 51 -7.98 -2.55 2.41
CA THR A 51 -8.89 -1.54 2.95
C THR A 51 -9.45 -0.74 1.79
N ASP A 52 -10.74 -0.46 1.86
CA ASP A 52 -11.47 0.46 0.98
C ASP A 52 -12.41 1.28 1.86
N CYS A 53 -12.75 2.49 1.43
CA CYS A 53 -13.76 3.33 2.09
C CYS A 53 -14.98 3.50 1.19
N VAL A 54 -16.13 3.82 1.82
CA VAL A 54 -17.33 4.26 1.12
C VAL A 54 -17.32 5.78 1.11
N VAL A 55 -17.45 6.39 -0.07
CA VAL A 55 -17.32 7.83 -0.32
C VAL A 55 -18.63 8.42 -0.82
#